data_AF-Q30KV2-F1
#
_entry.id   AF-Q30KV2-F1
#
_cell.length_a   1.000
_cell.length_b   1.000
_cell.length_c   1.000
_cell.angle_alpha   90.00
_cell.angle_beta   90.00
_cell.angle_gamma   90.00
#
_symmetry.space_group_name_H-M   'P 1'
#
loop_
_entity.id
_entity.type
_entity.pdbx_description
1 polymer ?
#
loop_
_entity_poly.entity_id
_entity_poly.type
_entity_poly.pdbx_seq_one_letter_code
_entity_poly.pdbx_strand_id
1 'polypeptide(L)' 'MRPLYLLLLLLCLLFSYLPPGAGFLTGIGQRSDQYICARKGGTCNFSPCPLFTRIDGTCYRGKAKCCMP' A
#
# COMPACT_ATOMS: atom_id res chain seq x y z
N MET A 1 17.41 31.34 -30.54
CA MET A 1 16.66 31.70 -29.31
C MET A 1 15.18 31.32 -29.33
N ARG A 2 14.45 31.54 -30.43
CA ARG A 2 13.01 31.18 -30.54
C ARG A 2 12.66 29.69 -30.40
N PRO A 3 13.43 28.71 -30.95
CA PRO A 3 13.02 27.30 -30.88
C PRO A 3 13.20 26.70 -29.48
N LEU A 4 14.20 27.17 -28.73
CA LEU A 4 14.44 26.77 -27.34
C LEU A 4 13.28 27.19 -26.44
N TYR A 5 12.73 28.39 -26.66
CA TYR A 5 11.58 28.88 -25.93
C TYR A 5 10.32 28.05 -26.21
N LEU A 6 10.08 27.71 -27.48
CA LEU A 6 8.98 26.84 -27.87
C LEU A 6 9.12 25.44 -27.27
N LEU A 7 10.32 24.88 -27.26
CA LEU A 7 10.62 23.58 -26.64
C LEU A 7 10.33 23.60 -25.14
N LEU A 8 10.74 24.67 -24.45
CA LEU A 8 10.51 24.85 -23.02
C LEU A 8 9.02 24.96 -22.70
N LEU A 9 8.27 25.70 -23.52
CA LEU A 9 6.82 25.88 -23.37
C LEU A 9 6.06 24.55 -23.53
N LEU A 10 6.46 23.75 -24.52
CA LEU A 10 5.88 22.44 -24.80
C LEU A 10 6.13 21.46 -23.64
N LEU A 11 7.34 21.52 -23.06
CA LEU A 11 7.72 20.72 -21.92
C LEU A 11 6.90 21.10 -20.67
N CYS A 12 6.72 22.40 -20.39
CA CYS A 12 5.87 22.87 -19.29
C CYS A 12 4.39 22.45 -19.44
N LEU A 13 3.86 22.48 -20.67
CA LEU A 13 2.51 22.01 -20.98
C LEU A 13 2.36 20.49 -20.76
N LEU A 14 3.38 19.71 -21.11
CA LEU A 14 3.40 18.27 -20.86
C LEU A 14 3.33 17.97 -19.36
N PHE A 15 4.13 18.65 -18.54
CA PHE A 15 4.15 18.44 -17.09
C PHE A 15 2.87 18.90 -16.38
N SER A 16 2.18 19.91 -16.91
CA SER A 16 0.91 20.40 -16.36
C SER A 16 -0.30 19.59 -16.82
N TYR A 17 -0.20 18.88 -17.95
CA TYR A 17 -1.23 17.96 -18.42
C TYR A 17 -1.11 16.55 -17.82
N LEU A 18 0.01 16.20 -17.18
CA LEU A 18 0.06 14.98 -16.37
C LEU A 18 -0.87 15.18 -15.16
N PRO A 19 -2.01 14.47 -15.05
CA PRO A 19 -2.79 14.51 -13.83
C PRO A 19 -1.87 14.06 -12.67
N PRO A 20 -1.92 14.70 -11.49
CA PRO A 20 -1.11 14.29 -10.33
C PRO A 20 -1.38 12.86 -9.83
N GLY A 21 -2.25 12.10 -10.51
CA GLY A 21 -2.74 10.79 -10.09
C GLY A 21 -2.24 9.59 -10.90
N ALA A 22 -1.35 9.74 -11.89
CA ALA A 22 -0.85 8.60 -12.67
C ALA A 22 0.45 7.96 -12.12
N GLY A 23 1.00 8.48 -11.03
CA GLY A 23 2.29 8.03 -10.47
C GLY A 23 2.32 7.88 -8.95
N PHE A 24 1.18 7.96 -8.27
CA PHE A 24 1.15 7.97 -6.81
C PHE A 24 0.60 6.64 -6.26
N LEU A 25 1.51 5.71 -5.99
CA LEU A 25 1.46 4.98 -4.71
C LEU A 25 0.16 4.21 -4.38
N THR A 26 -0.59 3.68 -5.35
CA THR A 26 -1.73 2.79 -5.07
C THR A 26 -1.32 1.54 -4.27
N GLY A 27 -0.01 1.24 -4.20
CA GLY A 27 0.57 0.20 -3.34
C GLY A 27 1.13 0.65 -1.98
N ILE A 28 1.31 1.95 -1.69
CA ILE A 28 1.86 2.40 -0.38
C ILE A 28 0.77 2.54 0.68
N GLY A 29 -0.51 2.57 0.27
CA GLY A 29 -1.67 2.63 1.17
C GLY A 29 -2.22 1.27 1.59
N GLN A 30 -1.95 0.19 0.83
CA GLN A 30 -2.32 -1.17 1.26
C GLN A 30 -1.34 -1.64 2.32
N ARG A 31 -1.55 -1.17 3.57
CA ARG A 31 -0.88 -1.74 4.73
C ARG A 31 -1.02 -3.26 4.66
N SER A 32 0.11 -3.95 4.74
CA SER A 32 0.14 -5.42 4.77
C SER A 32 -0.84 -5.93 5.82
N ASP A 33 -1.56 -6.99 5.50
CA ASP A 33 -2.49 -7.68 6.39
C ASP A 33 -1.79 -8.06 7.71
N GLN A 34 -0.53 -8.48 7.62
CA GLN A 34 0.35 -8.69 8.77
C GLN A 34 0.57 -7.43 9.62
N TYR A 35 0.79 -6.27 8.99
CA TYR A 35 1.00 -5.00 9.71
C TYR A 35 -0.28 -4.58 10.43
N ILE A 36 -1.45 -4.76 9.81
CA ILE A 36 -2.75 -4.46 10.43
C ILE A 36 -2.96 -5.36 11.65
N CYS A 37 -2.67 -6.66 11.52
CA CYS A 37 -2.77 -7.63 12.62
C CYS A 37 -1.88 -7.23 13.81
N ALA A 38 -0.59 -6.97 13.55
CA ALA A 38 0.36 -6.58 14.58
C ALA A 38 -0.01 -5.24 15.24
N ARG A 39 -0.50 -4.26 14.46
CA ARG A 39 -0.95 -2.96 14.98
C ARG A 39 -2.15 -3.08 15.92
N LYS A 40 -3.03 -4.05 15.70
CA LYS A 40 -4.16 -4.35 16.60
C LYS A 40 -3.73 -5.09 17.87
N GLY A 41 -2.48 -5.53 17.99
CA GLY A 41 -1.98 -6.36 19.09
C GLY A 41 -2.15 -7.86 18.87
N GLY A 42 -2.46 -8.28 17.64
CA GLY A 42 -2.57 -9.69 17.26
C GLY A 42 -1.25 -10.30 16.82
N THR A 43 -1.24 -11.62 16.68
CA THR A 43 -0.12 -12.42 16.18
C THR A 43 -0.51 -13.19 14.94
N CYS A 44 0.41 -13.35 14.00
CA CYS A 44 0.14 -14.10 12.77
C CYS A 44 0.61 -15.55 12.93
N ASN A 45 -0.31 -16.51 12.83
CA ASN A 45 0.00 -17.94 12.92
C ASN A 45 -0.39 -18.69 11.64
N PHE A 46 0.51 -19.51 11.11
CA PHE A 46 0.22 -20.42 9.99
C PHE A 46 -0.60 -21.63 10.45
N SER A 47 -0.41 -22.04 11.70
CA SER A 47 -1.22 -23.03 12.40
C SER A 47 -2.56 -22.43 12.89
N PRO A 48 -3.49 -23.26 13.40
CA PRO A 48 -4.65 -22.75 14.14
C PRO A 48 -4.22 -21.83 15.30
N CYS A 49 -5.04 -20.84 15.60
CA CYS A 49 -4.76 -19.89 16.67
C CYS A 49 -4.66 -20.61 18.03
N PRO A 50 -3.72 -20.20 18.90
CA PRO A 50 -3.54 -20.79 20.22
C PRO A 50 -4.81 -20.67 21.09
N LEU A 51 -4.93 -21.55 22.07
CA LEU A 51 -6.03 -21.53 23.05
C LEU A 51 -6.13 -20.12 23.67
N PHE A 52 -7.37 -19.65 23.87
CA PHE A 52 -7.72 -18.28 24.31
C PHE A 52 -7.58 -17.16 23.29
N THR A 53 -7.13 -17.44 22.06
CA THR A 53 -7.08 -16.42 21.00
C THR A 53 -8.13 -16.67 19.92
N ARG A 54 -8.63 -15.60 19.28
CA ARG A 54 -9.65 -15.66 18.22
C ARG A 54 -9.08 -15.20 16.88
N ILE A 55 -9.62 -15.72 15.78
CA ILE A 55 -9.22 -15.31 14.43
C ILE A 55 -9.89 -13.97 14.09
N ASP A 56 -9.11 -12.93 13.79
CA ASP A 56 -9.56 -11.59 13.39
C ASP A 56 -8.97 -11.17 12.02
N GLY A 57 -8.99 -12.11 11.07
CA GLY A 57 -8.52 -11.92 9.69
C GLY A 57 -7.33 -12.80 9.31
N THR A 58 -6.55 -12.34 8.34
CA THR A 58 -5.42 -13.09 7.75
C THR A 58 -4.11 -12.30 7.80
N CYS A 59 -3.00 -13.00 7.60
CA CYS A 59 -1.67 -12.42 7.41
C CYS A 59 -0.95 -13.04 6.21
N TYR A 60 0.08 -12.35 5.71
CA TYR A 60 0.94 -12.79 4.59
C TYR A 60 0.16 -13.09 3.31
N ARG A 61 -0.78 -12.20 2.95
CA ARG A 61 -1.69 -12.36 1.80
C ARG A 61 -2.58 -13.61 1.91
N GLY A 62 -3.11 -13.88 3.10
CA GLY A 62 -4.02 -15.01 3.31
C GLY A 62 -3.36 -16.35 3.65
N LYS A 63 -2.02 -16.40 3.79
CA LYS A 63 -1.31 -17.64 4.11
C LYS A 63 -1.35 -18.01 5.60
N ALA A 64 -1.58 -17.02 6.45
CA ALA A 64 -1.68 -17.19 7.89
C ALA A 64 -2.95 -16.54 8.43
N LYS A 65 -3.29 -16.88 9.67
CA LYS A 65 -4.43 -16.34 10.41
C LYS A 65 -3.93 -15.25 11.35
N CYS A 66 -4.66 -14.15 11.44
CA CYS A 66 -4.42 -13.15 12.49
C CYS A 66 -5.14 -13.61 13.76
N CYS A 67 -4.38 -13.91 14.80
CA CYS A 67 -4.86 -14.38 16.09
C CYS A 67 -4.80 -13.25 17.11
N MET A 68 -5.95 -12.84 17.63
CA MET A 68 -6.09 -11.81 18.64
C MET A 68 -6.28 -12.44 20.02
N PRO A 69 -5.66 -11.90 21.08
CA PRO A 69 -5.94 -12.31 22.45
C PRO A 69 -7.40 -12.05 22.87
#